data_AF-A0A7K2AN08-F1
#
_entry.id   AF-A0A7K2AN08-F1
#
_cell.length_a   1.000
_cell.length_b   1.000
_cell.length_c   1.000
_cell.angle_alpha   90.00
_cell.angle_beta   90.00
_cell.angle_gamma   90.00
#
_symmetry.space_group_name_H-M   'P 1'
#
loop_
_entity.id
_entity.type
_entity.pdbx_description
1 polymer ?
#
loop_
_entity_poly.entity_id
_entity_poly.type
_entity_poly.pdbx_seq_one_letter_code
_entity_poly.pdbx_strand_id
1 'polypeptide(L)' 'TGRSYSDEPTILRSIRDRLLTLPSSTVVHTGHGDNTTIEAETERVLDRMSELGLN' A
#
# COMPACT_ATOMS: atom_id res chain seq x y z
N THR A 1 -17.79 2.08 -19.91
CA THR A 1 -18.55 1.95 -18.65
C THR A 1 -17.71 2.50 -17.51
N GLY A 2 -17.81 3.81 -17.26
CA GLY A 2 -16.94 4.53 -16.32
C GLY A 2 -17.36 4.36 -14.87
N ARG A 3 -17.07 3.21 -14.27
CA ARG A 3 -17.15 3.04 -12.81
C ARG A 3 -15.74 2.85 -12.28
N SER A 4 -15.20 3.91 -11.69
CA SER A 4 -14.05 3.79 -10.80
C SER A 4 -14.57 3.11 -9.53
N TYR A 5 -14.33 1.80 -9.40
CA TYR A 5 -14.73 1.03 -8.21
C TYR A 5 -13.75 1.20 -7.04
N SER A 6 -12.68 1.96 -7.25
CA SER A 6 -11.56 2.08 -6.32
C SER A 6 -11.49 3.50 -5.78
N ASP A 7 -11.63 3.63 -4.47
CA ASP A 7 -11.35 4.84 -3.71
C ASP A 7 -9.93 4.71 -3.14
N GLU A 8 -9.00 5.48 -3.71
CA GLU A 8 -7.58 5.40 -3.37
C GLU A 8 -7.31 5.65 -1.87
N PRO A 9 -7.87 6.70 -1.22
CA PRO A 9 -7.72 6.88 0.23
C PRO A 9 -8.16 5.67 1.05
N THR A 10 -9.25 5.02 0.64
CA THR A 10 -9.79 3.83 1.31
C THR A 10 -8.89 2.62 1.14
N ILE A 11 -8.31 2.45 -0.05
CA ILE A 11 -7.35 1.37 -0.31
C ILE A 11 -6.09 1.57 0.51
N LEU A 12 -5.51 2.77 0.52
CA LEU A 12 -4.29 3.07 1.29
C LEU A 12 -4.50 2.84 2.79
N ARG A 13 -5.65 3.26 3.34
CA ARG A 13 -6.01 2.97 4.73
C ARG A 13 -6.12 1.46 5.00
N SER A 14 -6.75 0.72 4.10
CA SER A 14 -6.84 -0.74 4.23
C SER A 14 -5.48 -1.43 4.14
N ILE A 15 -4.55 -0.92 3.32
CA ILE A 15 -3.19 -1.45 3.22
C ILE A 15 -2.42 -1.17 4.51
N ARG A 16 -2.48 0.06 5.03
CA ARG A 16 -1.84 0.43 6.30
C ARG A 16 -2.32 -0.45 7.45
N ASP A 17 -3.63 -0.58 7.60
CA ASP A 17 -4.24 -1.20 8.77
C ASP A 17 -4.19 -2.74 8.73
N ARG A 18 -3.90 -3.36 7.57
CA ARG A 18 -3.92 -4.83 7.41
C ARG A 18 -2.61 -5.44 6.93
N LEU A 19 -1.91 -4.79 6.00
CA LEU A 19 -0.70 -5.33 5.39
C LEU A 19 0.55 -4.80 6.08
N LEU A 20 0.59 -3.49 6.40
CA LEU A 20 1.77 -2.90 7.06
C LEU A 20 1.90 -3.31 8.54
N THR A 21 0.93 -4.07 9.07
CA THR A 21 1.01 -4.71 10.39
C THR A 21 1.74 -6.06 10.36
N LEU A 22 2.08 -6.57 9.17
CA LEU A 22 2.82 -7.82 9.02
C LEU A 22 4.32 -7.62 9.33
N PRO A 23 5.08 -8.68 9.63
CA PRO A 23 6.53 -8.58 9.84
C PRO A 23 7.24 -7.92 8.66
N SER A 24 8.23 -7.08 8.93
CA SER A 24 8.97 -6.30 7.92
C SER A 24 9.60 -7.16 6.82
N SER A 25 10.06 -8.37 7.16
CA SER A 25 10.65 -9.33 6.23
C SER A 25 9.64 -10.09 5.36
N THR A 26 8.34 -9.84 5.53
CA THR A 26 7.30 -10.47 4.71
C THR A 26 7.44 -10.02 3.27
N VAL A 27 7.55 -10.99 2.36
CA VAL A 27 7.72 -10.74 0.92
C VAL A 27 6.38 -10.43 0.28
N VAL A 28 6.34 -9.35 -0.50
CA VAL A 28 5.20 -8.95 -1.31
C VAL A 28 5.47 -9.38 -2.76
N HIS A 29 4.57 -10.23 -3.28
CA HIS A 29 4.58 -10.66 -4.66
C HIS A 29 3.71 -9.71 -5.49
N THR A 30 4.34 -8.71 -6.09
CA THR A 30 3.71 -7.63 -6.87
C THR A 30 3.00 -8.13 -8.14
N GLY A 31 3.32 -9.35 -8.59
CA GLY A 31 2.79 -9.94 -9.82
C GLY A 31 3.35 -9.32 -11.11
N HIS A 32 4.12 -8.23 -11.01
CA HIS A 32 4.82 -7.58 -12.12
C HIS A 32 6.16 -7.03 -11.61
N GLY A 33 7.25 -7.42 -12.27
CA GLY A 33 8.60 -7.03 -11.84
C GLY A 33 9.08 -7.84 -10.64
N ASP A 34 10.02 -7.26 -9.89
CA ASP A 34 10.66 -7.91 -8.75
C ASP A 34 9.74 -7.96 -7.52
N ASN A 35 9.99 -8.95 -6.66
CA ASN A 35 9.37 -9.01 -5.34
C ASN A 35 9.86 -7.86 -4.47
N THR A 36 9.01 -7.42 -3.56
CA THR A 36 9.36 -6.41 -2.55
C THR A 36 9.13 -6.97 -1.13
N THR A 37 9.32 -6.15 -0.10
CA THR A 37 9.04 -6.52 1.30
C THR A 37 8.07 -5.52 1.91
N ILE A 38 7.38 -5.90 3.00
CA ILE A 38 6.51 -4.99 3.74
C ILE A 38 7.28 -3.76 4.22
N GLU A 39 8.55 -3.90 4.61
CA GLU A 39 9.43 -2.77 4.94
C GLU A 39 9.55 -1.79 3.77
N ALA A 40 9.90 -2.30 2.58
CA ALA A 40 10.06 -1.46 1.38
C ALA A 40 8.74 -0.79 0.95
N GLU A 41 7.61 -1.49 1.09
CA GLU A 41 6.29 -0.94 0.74
C GLU A 41 5.79 0.08 1.78
N THR A 42 6.23 0.00 3.03
CA THR A 42 5.80 0.90 4.10
C THR A 42 6.14 2.35 3.75
N GLU A 43 7.39 2.62 3.37
CA GLU A 43 7.81 3.98 3.00
C GLU A 43 7.02 4.50 1.81
N ARG A 44 6.79 3.65 0.79
CA ARG A 44 6.04 4.02 -0.42
C ARG A 44 4.59 4.37 -0.12
N VAL A 45 3.93 3.58 0.73
CA VAL A 45 2.52 3.80 1.10
C VAL A 45 2.37 5.05 1.95
N LEU A 46 3.27 5.27 2.91
CA LEU A 46 3.23 6.45 3.78
C LEU A 46 3.51 7.73 3.00
N ASP A 47 4.45 7.71 2.06
CA ASP A 47 4.70 8.84 1.16
C ASP A 47 3.44 9.19 0.35
N ARG A 48 2.80 8.16 -0.24
CA ARG A 48 1.57 8.37 -0.99
C ARG A 48 0.41 8.89 -0.11
N MET A 49 0.30 8.42 1.12
CA MET A 49 -0.69 8.93 2.07
C MET A 49 -0.43 10.40 2.44
N SER A 50 0.85 10.77 2.62
CA SER A 50 1.27 12.14 2.88
C SER A 50 0.93 13.08 1.73
N GLU A 51 1.18 12.68 0.48
CA GLU A 51 0.79 13.44 -0.72
C GLU A 51 -0.71 13.74 -0.79
N LEU A 52 -1.53 12.81 -0.26
CA LEU A 52 -2.98 12.95 -0.19
C LEU A 52 -3.47 13.66 1.07
N GLY A 53 -2.59 14.05 1.98
CA GLY A 53 -2.93 14.68 3.26
C GLY A 53 -3.64 13.74 4.24
N LEU A 54 -3.40 12.43 4.13
CA LEU A 54 -3.93 11.40 5.03
C LEU A 54 -2.92 11.16 6.17
N ASN A 55 -3.34 11.41 7.42
CA ASN A 55 -2.56 11.09 8.63
C ASN A 55 -2.86 9.66 9.15
#